data_AF-A0A8T1V9I3-F1
#
_entry.id   AF-A0A8T1V9I3-F1
#
_cell.length_a   1.000
_cell.length_b   1.000
_cell.length_c   1.000
_cell.angle_alpha   90.00
_cell.angle_beta   90.00
_cell.angle_gamma   90.00
#
_symmetry.space_group_name_H-M   'P 1'
#
loop_
_entity.id
_entity.type
_entity.pdbx_description
1 polymer ?
#
loop_
_entity_poly.entity_id
_entity_poly.type
_entity_poly.pdbx_seq_one_letter_code
_entity_poly.pdbx_strand_id
1 'polypeptide(L)'
;MKALDTLAKRLVPKASKQVCIAYGDWSRRDGIKGTNQGFIEALKKRATVLPMDEYRTSIACSSCHKRLKQARLFTKMRRKEDDADIRTKERPSKKEVNEIAEMRKFRNPKLANQKVVLKCTRNVLRCTNSRCKANFWNRDVNAARNMLELPRSGIKGKRGTTRLRAFRRGQ
;
A
#
# COMPACT_ATOMS: atom_id res chain seq x y z
N MET A 1 10.44 16.18 -20.50
CA MET A 1 10.78 16.68 -19.15
C MET A 1 9.65 17.48 -18.46
N LYS A 2 8.90 18.35 -19.17
CA LYS A 2 7.84 19.21 -18.58
C LYS A 2 6.80 18.49 -17.69
N ALA A 3 6.41 17.26 -18.02
CA ALA A 3 5.44 16.49 -17.22
C ALA A 3 5.99 16.10 -15.83
N LEU A 4 7.24 15.66 -15.76
CA LEU A 4 7.89 15.27 -14.50
C LEU A 4 8.15 16.48 -13.61
N ASP A 5 8.58 17.60 -14.19
CA ASP A 5 8.73 18.86 -13.46
C ASP A 5 7.38 19.38 -12.94
N THR A 6 6.31 19.22 -13.71
CA THR A 6 4.93 19.54 -13.27
C THR A 6 4.52 18.69 -12.08
N LEU A 7 4.78 17.38 -12.13
CA LEU A 7 4.49 16.47 -11.00
C LEU A 7 5.34 16.80 -9.77
N ALA A 8 6.63 17.09 -9.95
CA ALA A 8 7.52 17.49 -8.86
C ALA A 8 7.08 18.82 -8.23
N LYS A 9 6.60 19.78 -9.05
CA LYS A 9 6.01 21.04 -8.58
C LYS A 9 4.69 20.83 -7.84
N ARG A 10 3.87 19.84 -8.22
CA ARG A 10 2.66 19.47 -7.47
C ARG A 10 2.99 18.91 -6.08
N LEU A 11 4.05 18.11 -5.96
CA LEU A 11 4.50 17.56 -4.68
C LEU A 11 5.21 18.61 -3.80
N VAL A 12 6.07 19.43 -4.40
CA VAL A 12 6.82 20.50 -3.73
C VAL A 12 6.62 21.80 -4.50
N PRO A 13 5.55 22.56 -4.20
CA PRO A 13 5.23 23.81 -4.89
C PRO A 13 6.33 24.86 -4.73
N LYS A 14 6.81 25.05 -3.49
CA LYS A 14 7.91 25.95 -3.13
C LYS A 14 9.19 25.13 -2.97
N ALA A 15 10.17 25.35 -3.84
CA ALA A 15 11.45 24.68 -3.74
C ALA A 15 12.16 25.11 -2.45
N SER A 16 12.64 24.14 -1.67
CA SER A 16 13.41 24.36 -0.45
C SER A 16 14.19 23.10 -0.09
N LYS A 17 15.48 23.25 0.23
CA LYS A 17 16.32 22.15 0.70
C LYS A 17 16.03 21.73 2.14
N GLN A 18 15.22 22.52 2.86
CA GLN A 18 14.66 22.13 4.16
C GLN A 18 13.48 21.16 4.03
N VAL A 19 12.90 21.02 2.83
CA VAL A 19 11.87 20.01 2.56
C VAL A 19 12.57 18.69 2.21
N CYS A 20 12.29 17.66 3.00
CA CYS A 20 12.76 16.31 2.75
C CYS A 20 11.65 15.45 2.12
N ILE A 21 11.95 14.78 1.03
CA ILE A 21 11.08 13.77 0.40
C ILE A 21 11.73 12.41 0.58
N ALA A 22 11.09 11.53 1.35
CA ALA A 22 11.44 10.13 1.39
C ALA A 22 10.97 9.45 0.10
N TYR A 23 11.89 8.77 -0.59
CA TYR A 23 11.64 8.05 -1.81
C TYR A 23 12.14 6.62 -1.65
N GLY A 24 11.37 5.65 -2.12
CA GLY A 24 11.73 4.25 -2.02
C GLY A 24 12.89 3.86 -2.95
N ASP A 25 13.80 3.01 -2.50
CA ASP A 25 15.04 2.67 -3.20
C ASP A 25 14.85 1.90 -4.52
N TRP A 26 13.61 1.52 -4.88
CA TRP A 26 13.29 0.79 -6.10
C TRP A 26 14.08 -0.52 -6.24
N SER A 27 14.54 -1.09 -5.12
CA SER A 27 15.37 -2.29 -5.10
C SER A 27 14.66 -3.54 -5.63
N ARG A 28 13.33 -3.52 -5.72
CA ARG A 28 12.51 -4.60 -6.31
C ARG A 28 11.80 -4.12 -7.57
N ARG A 29 12.35 -4.51 -8.72
CA ARG A 29 11.82 -4.15 -10.06
C ARG A 29 10.72 -5.08 -10.56
N ASP A 30 10.43 -6.17 -9.83
CA ASP A 30 9.48 -7.19 -10.27
C ASP A 30 8.09 -6.60 -10.50
N GLY A 31 7.64 -6.63 -11.77
CA GLY A 31 6.29 -6.22 -12.16
C GLY A 31 6.07 -4.72 -12.39
N ILE A 32 7.11 -3.88 -12.32
CA ILE A 32 7.01 -2.45 -12.67
C ILE A 32 7.89 -2.16 -13.88
N LYS A 33 7.27 -1.70 -14.98
CA LYS A 33 7.98 -1.32 -16.21
C LYS A 33 8.43 0.15 -16.14
N GLY A 34 9.63 0.44 -16.66
CA GLY A 34 10.16 1.79 -16.85
C GLY A 34 11.24 2.21 -15.84
N THR A 35 11.68 3.47 -15.98
CA THR A 35 12.70 4.11 -15.13
C THR A 35 12.09 5.31 -14.41
N ASN A 36 12.36 5.41 -13.11
CA ASN A 36 11.94 6.50 -12.24
C ASN A 36 13.01 7.61 -12.11
N GLN A 37 14.18 7.45 -12.73
CA GLN A 37 15.32 8.34 -12.55
C GLN A 37 14.97 9.79 -12.91
N GLY A 38 14.26 10.01 -14.01
CA GLY A 38 13.87 11.35 -14.45
C GLY A 38 13.01 12.09 -13.43
N PHE A 39 12.18 11.37 -12.67
CA PHE A 39 11.33 11.99 -11.65
C PHE A 39 12.13 12.32 -10.39
N ILE A 40 13.06 11.45 -9.99
CA ILE A 40 13.99 11.69 -8.89
C ILE A 40 14.82 12.95 -9.16
N GLU A 41 15.35 13.11 -10.38
CA GLU A 41 16.11 14.31 -10.75
C GLU A 41 15.24 15.58 -10.72
N ALA A 42 13.98 15.51 -11.16
CA ALA A 42 13.04 16.63 -11.04
C ALA A 42 12.77 17.01 -9.57
N LEU A 43 12.68 16.03 -8.67
CA LEU A 43 12.50 16.27 -7.23
C LEU A 43 13.76 16.84 -6.57
N LYS A 44 14.96 16.36 -6.93
CA LYS A 44 16.24 16.88 -6.41
C LYS A 44 16.45 18.37 -6.69
N LYS A 45 15.92 18.87 -7.81
CA LYS A 45 15.91 20.32 -8.12
C LYS A 45 15.09 21.14 -7.12
N ARG A 46 14.14 20.54 -6.41
CA ARG A 46 13.16 21.24 -5.55
C ARG A 46 13.29 20.93 -4.05
N ALA A 47 13.78 19.76 -3.70
CA ALA A 47 13.81 19.27 -2.34
C ALA A 47 15.05 18.40 -2.09
N THR A 48 15.27 18.05 -0.83
CA THR A 48 16.23 17.03 -0.42
C THR A 48 15.55 15.66 -0.54
N VAL A 49 16.04 14.81 -1.46
CA VAL A 49 15.47 13.48 -1.69
C VAL A 49 16.25 12.45 -0.88
N LEU A 50 15.55 11.68 -0.06
CA LEU A 50 16.12 10.66 0.82
C LEU A 50 15.74 9.27 0.31
N PRO A 51 16.70 8.46 -0.19
CA PRO A 51 16.42 7.07 -0.55
C PRO A 51 16.12 6.25 0.70
N MET A 52 15.11 5.38 0.64
CA MET A 52 14.64 4.59 1.77
C MET A 52 14.44 3.13 1.36
N ASP A 53 14.93 2.22 2.20
CA ASP A 53 14.53 0.81 2.10
C ASP A 53 13.03 0.71 2.36
N GLU A 54 12.26 0.23 1.37
CA GLU A 54 10.80 0.08 1.44
C GLU A 54 10.36 -1.22 2.14
N TYR A 55 11.31 -1.97 2.73
CA TYR A 55 11.00 -3.28 3.29
C TYR A 55 9.77 -3.27 4.20
N ARG A 56 8.75 -4.03 3.77
CA ARG A 56 7.45 -4.24 4.42
C ARG A 56 6.56 -3.01 4.62
N THR A 57 6.89 -1.85 4.06
CA THR A 57 6.09 -0.62 4.21
C THR A 57 4.66 -0.80 3.69
N SER A 58 4.46 -1.58 2.63
CA SER A 58 3.13 -1.84 2.07
C SER A 58 2.29 -2.86 2.85
N ILE A 59 2.90 -3.68 3.73
CA ILE A 59 2.22 -4.81 4.38
C ILE A 59 2.18 -4.73 5.91
N ALA A 60 2.84 -3.75 6.53
CA ALA A 60 2.66 -3.45 7.95
C ALA A 60 1.61 -2.36 8.12
N CYS A 61 0.73 -2.49 9.11
CA CYS A 61 -0.28 -1.49 9.44
C CYS A 61 0.40 -0.19 9.90
N SER A 62 0.14 0.95 9.26
CA SER A 62 0.73 2.23 9.72
C SER A 62 0.22 2.70 11.08
N SER A 63 -0.87 2.15 11.60
CA SER A 63 -1.35 2.50 12.96
C SER A 63 -0.82 1.61 14.07
N CYS A 64 -0.58 0.32 13.80
CA CYS A 64 -0.25 -0.65 14.86
C CYS A 64 0.89 -1.61 14.52
N HIS A 65 1.51 -1.41 13.35
CA HIS A 65 2.66 -2.13 12.79
C HIS A 65 2.53 -3.66 12.65
N LYS A 66 1.39 -4.26 13.02
CA LYS A 66 1.07 -5.67 12.74
C LYS A 66 0.92 -5.89 11.23
N ARG A 67 1.23 -7.11 10.79
CA ARG A 67 1.12 -7.52 9.39
C ARG A 67 -0.34 -7.49 8.93
N LEU A 68 -0.57 -6.82 7.80
CA LEU A 68 -1.87 -6.76 7.13
C LEU A 68 -2.10 -8.02 6.28
N LYS A 69 -3.38 -8.36 6.09
CA LYS A 69 -3.82 -9.40 5.16
C LYS A 69 -4.48 -8.78 3.94
N GLN A 70 -4.56 -9.52 2.82
CA GLN A 70 -5.34 -9.05 1.67
C GLN A 70 -6.81 -8.92 2.06
N ALA A 71 -7.41 -7.79 1.71
CA ALA A 71 -8.84 -7.62 1.88
C ALA A 71 -9.58 -8.38 0.78
N ARG A 72 -10.66 -9.03 1.19
CA ARG A 72 -11.59 -9.72 0.32
C ARG A 72 -12.80 -8.81 0.14
N LEU A 73 -13.08 -8.42 -1.10
CA LEU A 73 -14.15 -7.50 -1.43
C LEU A 73 -15.10 -8.14 -2.43
N PHE A 74 -16.36 -7.72 -2.33
CA PHE A 74 -17.41 -8.09 -3.25
C PHE A 74 -17.20 -7.40 -4.60
N THR A 75 -16.91 -8.19 -5.62
CA THR A 75 -16.70 -7.73 -6.99
C THR A 75 -17.82 -8.26 -7.88
N LYS A 76 -18.35 -7.39 -8.75
CA LYS A 76 -19.34 -7.77 -9.76
C LYS A 76 -18.71 -8.79 -10.71
N MET A 77 -19.35 -9.93 -10.95
CA MET A 77 -19.01 -10.74 -12.12
C MET A 77 -19.53 -10.02 -13.37
N ARG A 78 -18.64 -9.68 -14.30
CA ARG A 78 -19.04 -9.57 -15.71
C ARG A 78 -19.48 -10.97 -16.17
N ARG A 79 -20.37 -11.06 -17.16
CA ARG A 79 -21.05 -12.31 -17.56
C ARG A 79 -20.05 -13.45 -17.87
N LYS A 80 -20.57 -14.68 -17.86
CA LYS A 80 -19.93 -15.99 -17.65
C LYS A 80 -18.78 -16.43 -18.57
N GLU A 81 -18.27 -15.61 -19.50
CA GLU A 81 -17.32 -16.05 -20.54
C GLU A 81 -15.96 -15.33 -20.52
N ASP A 82 -15.85 -14.14 -19.93
CA ASP A 82 -14.59 -13.40 -19.91
C ASP A 82 -13.97 -13.41 -18.51
N ASP A 83 -13.07 -14.37 -18.30
CA ASP A 83 -11.93 -14.37 -17.37
C ASP A 83 -11.83 -15.73 -16.66
N ALA A 84 -11.22 -16.68 -17.37
CA ALA A 84 -10.43 -17.72 -16.73
C ALA A 84 -9.21 -17.07 -16.02
N ASP A 85 -9.47 -16.39 -14.91
CA ASP A 85 -8.44 -15.79 -14.06
C ASP A 85 -7.81 -16.90 -13.19
N ILE A 86 -6.87 -17.64 -13.81
CA ILE A 86 -5.61 -18.33 -13.40
C ILE A 86 -5.41 -18.83 -11.95
N ARG A 87 -6.36 -18.70 -11.02
CA ARG A 87 -6.34 -19.30 -9.68
C ARG A 87 -7.71 -19.85 -9.27
N THR A 88 -8.43 -20.45 -10.23
CA THR A 88 -9.50 -21.39 -9.93
C THR A 88 -8.90 -22.60 -9.20
N LYS A 89 -8.80 -22.50 -7.88
CA LYS A 89 -8.85 -23.68 -7.04
C LYS A 89 -9.92 -23.51 -5.96
N GLU A 90 -10.79 -24.52 -6.01
CA GLU A 90 -11.41 -25.17 -4.89
C GLU A 90 -12.56 -24.43 -4.19
N ARG A 91 -13.53 -25.24 -3.77
CA ARG A 91 -14.61 -24.82 -2.89
C ARG A 91 -14.05 -23.91 -1.79
N PRO A 92 -14.69 -22.76 -1.50
CA PRO A 92 -14.26 -21.90 -0.41
C PRO A 92 -14.14 -22.75 0.86
N SER A 93 -12.99 -22.68 1.53
CA SER A 93 -12.75 -23.34 2.81
C SER A 93 -13.81 -22.90 3.83
N LYS A 94 -14.02 -23.69 4.88
CA LYS A 94 -15.02 -23.42 5.93
C LYS A 94 -14.89 -22.00 6.52
N LYS A 95 -13.66 -21.50 6.62
CA LYS A 95 -13.34 -20.14 7.06
C LYS A 95 -13.78 -19.06 6.07
N GLU A 96 -13.63 -19.31 4.77
CA GLU A 96 -14.03 -18.39 3.71
C GLU A 96 -15.55 -18.36 3.55
N VAL A 97 -16.24 -19.49 3.74
CA VAL A 97 -17.70 -19.55 3.79
C VAL A 97 -18.23 -18.68 4.94
N ASN A 98 -17.64 -18.80 6.12
CA ASN A 98 -18.00 -17.95 7.27
C ASN A 98 -17.72 -16.47 6.99
N GLU A 99 -16.58 -16.13 6.38
CA GLU A 99 -16.25 -14.75 6.02
C GLU A 99 -17.21 -14.20 4.95
N ILE A 100 -17.64 -15.01 3.97
CA ILE A 100 -18.67 -14.63 2.98
C ILE A 100 -20.01 -14.36 3.69
N ALA A 101 -20.40 -15.23 4.64
CA ALA A 101 -21.61 -15.05 5.42
C ALA A 101 -21.56 -13.77 6.28
N GLU A 102 -20.43 -13.51 6.95
CA GLU A 102 -20.24 -12.26 7.69
C GLU A 102 -20.25 -11.04 6.79
N MET A 103 -19.64 -11.11 5.60
CA MET A 103 -19.55 -9.97 4.70
C MET A 103 -20.89 -9.68 4.01
N ARG A 104 -21.78 -10.66 3.84
CA ARG A 104 -23.12 -10.49 3.22
C ARG A 104 -23.92 -9.33 3.84
N LYS A 105 -23.77 -9.06 5.13
CA LYS A 105 -24.47 -7.95 5.82
C LYS A 105 -24.03 -6.55 5.36
N PHE A 106 -22.84 -6.44 4.78
CA PHE A 106 -22.30 -5.21 4.21
C PHE A 106 -22.51 -5.12 2.68
N ARG A 107 -23.31 -6.02 2.11
CA ARG A 107 -23.57 -6.03 0.67
C ARG A 107 -24.27 -4.73 0.28
N ASN A 108 -23.66 -4.00 -0.65
CA ASN A 108 -24.27 -2.79 -1.21
C ASN A 108 -25.63 -3.15 -1.86
N PRO A 109 -26.75 -2.53 -1.44
CA PRO A 109 -28.08 -2.81 -1.99
C PRO A 109 -28.14 -2.65 -3.52
N LYS A 110 -27.35 -1.73 -4.08
CA LYS A 110 -27.23 -1.54 -5.54
C LYS A 110 -26.65 -2.74 -6.29
N LEU A 111 -26.13 -3.74 -5.56
CA LEU A 111 -25.55 -4.98 -6.08
C LEU A 111 -26.38 -6.22 -5.72
N ALA A 112 -27.60 -6.06 -5.18
CA ALA A 112 -28.46 -7.17 -4.76
C ALA A 112 -28.80 -8.12 -5.91
N ASN A 113 -29.11 -7.56 -7.09
CA ASN A 113 -29.52 -8.32 -8.28
C ASN A 113 -28.34 -8.84 -9.13
N GLN A 114 -27.10 -8.54 -8.73
CA GLN A 114 -25.90 -8.91 -9.49
C GLN A 114 -25.26 -10.15 -8.87
N LYS A 115 -24.70 -11.03 -9.72
CA LYS A 115 -23.84 -12.12 -9.24
C LYS A 115 -22.53 -11.51 -8.75
N VAL A 116 -22.30 -11.56 -7.45
CA VAL A 116 -21.12 -10.96 -6.82
C VAL A 116 -20.24 -12.07 -6.26
N VAL A 117 -18.94 -11.98 -6.52
CA VAL A 117 -17.94 -12.91 -5.99
C VAL A 117 -17.03 -12.16 -5.04
N LEU A 118 -16.64 -12.83 -3.95
CA LEU A 118 -15.67 -12.30 -3.02
C LEU A 118 -14.26 -12.56 -3.59
N LYS A 119 -13.57 -11.52 -4.07
CA LYS A 119 -12.21 -11.63 -4.61
C LYS A 119 -11.19 -10.96 -3.68
N CYS A 120 -10.00 -11.56 -3.57
CA CYS A 120 -8.85 -10.92 -2.95
C CYS A 120 -8.42 -9.72 -3.78
N THR A 121 -8.19 -8.58 -3.13
CA THR A 121 -7.70 -7.37 -3.80
C THR A 121 -6.25 -7.11 -3.42
N ARG A 122 -5.46 -6.63 -4.39
CA ARG A 122 -4.06 -6.23 -4.14
C ARG A 122 -3.97 -4.84 -3.52
N ASN A 123 -4.95 -3.97 -3.80
CA ASN A 123 -4.92 -2.55 -3.46
C ASN A 123 -5.49 -2.25 -2.08
N VAL A 124 -6.32 -3.15 -1.52
CA VAL A 124 -6.92 -2.98 -0.20
C VAL A 124 -6.44 -4.09 0.73
N LEU A 125 -6.00 -3.70 1.93
CA LEU A 125 -5.47 -4.59 2.94
C LEU A 125 -6.28 -4.46 4.23
N ARG A 126 -6.43 -5.55 4.97
CA ARG A 126 -7.15 -5.61 6.25
C ARG A 126 -6.17 -5.75 7.40
N CYS A 127 -6.34 -4.92 8.42
CA CYS A 127 -5.68 -5.10 9.71
C CYS A 127 -6.48 -6.12 10.53
N THR A 128 -5.83 -7.20 10.97
CA THR A 128 -6.49 -8.22 11.81
C THR A 128 -6.38 -7.93 13.30
N ASN A 129 -5.79 -6.80 13.68
CA ASN A 129 -5.68 -6.40 15.07
C ASN A 129 -7.00 -5.80 15.54
N SER A 130 -7.76 -6.52 16.37
CA SER A 130 -9.07 -6.06 16.87
C SER A 130 -9.01 -4.72 17.62
N ARG A 131 -7.86 -4.41 18.24
CA ARG A 131 -7.62 -3.13 18.93
C ARG A 131 -7.26 -1.97 17.98
N CYS A 132 -7.05 -2.23 16.68
CA CYS A 132 -6.63 -1.22 15.72
C CYS A 132 -7.84 -0.65 14.97
N LYS A 133 -8.10 0.64 15.14
CA LYS A 133 -9.23 1.34 14.50
C LYS A 133 -9.15 1.44 12.97
N ALA A 134 -7.96 1.22 12.38
CA ALA A 134 -7.76 1.40 10.95
C ALA A 134 -8.62 0.44 10.09
N ASN A 135 -8.88 -0.79 10.56
CA ASN A 135 -9.62 -1.86 9.87
C ASN A 135 -9.12 -2.22 8.46
N PHE A 136 -9.23 -1.29 7.51
CA PHE A 136 -8.80 -1.42 6.12
C PHE A 136 -7.82 -0.30 5.72
N TRP A 137 -6.94 -0.63 4.78
CA TRP A 137 -5.93 0.25 4.24
C TRP A 137 -5.94 0.19 2.72
N ASN A 138 -5.95 1.36 2.07
CA ASN A 138 -5.37 1.44 0.73
C ASN A 138 -3.86 1.16 0.85
N ARG A 139 -3.35 0.22 0.05
CA ARG A 139 -1.97 -0.29 0.12
C ARG A 139 -0.95 0.84 -0.06
N ASP A 140 -1.17 1.72 -1.04
CA ASP A 140 -0.20 2.76 -1.40
C ASP A 140 -0.21 3.88 -0.37
N VAL A 141 -1.40 4.27 0.13
CA VAL A 141 -1.52 5.24 1.22
C VAL A 141 -0.85 4.72 2.50
N ASN A 142 -1.04 3.44 2.82
CA ASN A 142 -0.40 2.81 3.98
C ASN A 142 1.13 2.78 3.82
N ALA A 143 1.63 2.42 2.63
CA ALA A 143 3.05 2.43 2.32
C ALA A 143 3.65 3.82 2.48
N ALA A 144 3.01 4.85 1.93
CA ALA A 144 3.45 6.24 2.03
C ALA A 144 3.52 6.72 3.50
N ARG A 145 2.53 6.36 4.33
CA ARG A 145 2.54 6.68 5.77
C ARG A 145 3.71 6.02 6.50
N ASN A 146 3.95 4.74 6.24
CA ASN A 146 5.07 4.02 6.81
C ASN A 146 6.42 4.60 6.36
N MET A 147 6.55 4.95 5.08
CA MET A 147 7.75 5.59 4.54
C MET A 147 8.02 6.96 5.18
N LEU A 148 6.98 7.71 5.55
CA LEU A 148 7.13 8.98 6.27
C LEU A 148 7.53 8.80 7.74
N GLU A 149 7.08 7.72 8.38
CA GLU A 149 7.40 7.44 9.79
C GLU A 149 8.89 7.09 9.99
N LEU A 150 9.49 6.38 9.03
CA LEU A 150 10.90 6.00 9.06
C LEU A 150 11.87 7.18 9.24
N PRO A 151 11.90 8.22 8.39
CA PRO A 151 12.80 9.37 8.57
C PRO A 151 12.43 10.20 9.79
N ARG A 152 11.13 10.31 10.13
CA ARG A 152 10.68 11.02 11.35
C ARG A 152 11.23 10.37 12.63
N SER A 153 11.30 9.05 12.66
CA SER A 153 11.89 8.31 13.78
C SER A 153 13.39 8.58 13.91
N GLY A 154 14.10 8.76 12.78
CA GLY A 154 15.52 9.11 12.76
C GLY A 154 15.80 10.55 13.22
N ILE A 155 14.98 11.52 12.80
CA ILE A 155 15.16 12.95 13.13
C ILE A 155 14.89 13.23 14.62
N LYS A 156 13.97 12.49 15.25
CA LYS A 156 13.61 12.67 16.67
C LYS A 156 14.58 12.00 17.66
N GLY A 157 15.47 11.13 17.20
CA GLY A 157 16.40 10.39 18.06
C GLY A 157 17.76 11.07 18.20
N LYS A 158 18.03 11.75 19.31
CA LYS A 158 19.40 11.89 19.81
C LYS A 158 19.86 10.50 20.22
N ARG A 159 20.81 9.90 19.47
CA ARG A 159 21.41 8.54 19.57
C ARG A 159 20.91 7.56 18.51
N GLY A 160 21.81 7.19 17.58
CA GLY A 160 21.85 5.88 16.90
C GLY A 160 20.53 5.36 16.33
N THR A 161 20.16 5.89 15.17
CA THR A 161 19.35 5.28 14.09
C THR A 161 18.98 3.80 14.29
N THR A 162 17.93 3.51 15.05
CA THR A 162 17.34 2.18 15.01
C THR A 162 15.99 2.24 14.31
N ARG A 163 15.99 1.84 13.02
CA ARG A 163 14.80 1.62 12.21
C ARG A 163 13.72 0.89 13.03
N LEU A 164 12.46 1.32 12.94
CA LEU A 164 11.37 0.68 13.67
C LEU A 164 11.37 -0.84 13.42
N ARG A 165 11.20 -1.62 14.50
CA ARG A 165 11.34 -3.09 14.48
C ARG A 165 10.50 -3.75 13.38
N ALA A 166 9.32 -3.23 13.10
CA ALA A 166 8.40 -3.76 12.09
C ALA A 166 8.95 -3.68 10.64
N PHE A 167 9.90 -2.80 10.39
CA PHE A 167 10.51 -2.57 9.07
C PHE A 167 11.97 -3.02 9.01
N ARG A 168 12.54 -3.59 10.08
CA ARG A 168 13.88 -4.19 10.01
C ARG A 168 13.82 -5.44 9.14
N ARG A 169 14.82 -5.63 8.27
CA ARG A 169 15.09 -6.94 7.67
C ARG A 169 15.46 -7.89 8.82
N GLY A 170 14.93 -9.11 8.81
CA GLY A 170 15.38 -10.12 9.77
C GLY A 170 16.88 -10.34 9.56
N GLN A 171 17.63 -10.36 10.66
CA GLN A 171 18.92 -11.03 10.67
C GLN A 171 18.71 -12.52 10.48
#